data_AF-A0A945RX57-F1
#
_entry.id   AF-A0A945RX57-F1
#
_cell.length_a   1.000
_cell.length_b   1.000
_cell.length_c   1.000
_cell.angle_alpha   90.00
_cell.angle_beta   90.00
_cell.angle_gamma   90.00
#
_symmetry.space_group_name_H-M   'P 1'
#
loop_
_entity.id
_entity.type
_entity.pdbx_description
1 polymer ?
#
loop_
_entity_poly.entity_id
_entity_poly.type
_entity_poly.pdbx_seq_one_letter_code
_entity_poly.pdbx_strand_id
1 'polypeptide(L)'
;MGTKKVRWEEMFPDELYQKIQDEPVCYLAYGLAEPHGAYNALGLDWLKAQALVEQAAQKHGGVVAPPFAWHIQEIPDFHDDGKGNGWLPDVGVKQPLCSSIP
;
A
#
# COMPACT_ATOMS: atom_id res chain seq x y z
N MET A 1 -5.36 -13.74 24.19
CA MET A 1 -4.22 -14.18 23.36
C MET A 1 -3.72 -12.97 22.62
N GLY A 2 -2.44 -12.60 22.74
CA GLY A 2 -1.88 -11.45 22.03
C GLY A 2 -1.92 -11.69 20.52
N THR A 3 -2.07 -10.61 19.73
CA THR A 3 -2.06 -10.68 18.28
C THR A 3 -0.73 -11.27 17.79
N LYS A 4 -0.78 -12.28 16.93
CA LYS A 4 0.43 -12.94 16.40
C LYS A 4 1.26 -11.92 15.61
N LYS A 5 2.56 -11.84 15.90
CA LYS A 5 3.51 -11.05 15.11
C LYS A 5 3.65 -11.67 13.72
N VAL A 6 3.37 -10.88 12.69
CA VAL A 6 3.41 -11.34 11.28
C VAL A 6 4.35 -10.50 10.42
N ARG A 7 4.68 -9.29 10.82
CA ARG A 7 5.54 -8.37 10.07
C ARG A 7 6.99 -8.73 10.25
N TRP A 8 7.66 -9.07 9.15
CA TRP A 8 9.11 -9.32 9.08
C TRP A 8 9.89 -8.21 9.79
N GLU A 9 9.54 -6.95 9.56
CA GLU A 9 10.34 -5.77 9.92
C GLU A 9 10.31 -5.45 11.41
N GLU A 10 9.39 -6.07 12.12
CA GLU A 10 9.31 -5.99 13.56
C GLU A 10 10.08 -7.14 14.22
N MET A 11 10.43 -8.20 13.48
CA MET A 11 11.06 -9.43 13.98
C MET A 11 12.58 -9.32 14.11
N PHE A 12 13.12 -9.97 15.15
CA PHE A 12 14.55 -10.29 15.20
C PHE A 12 14.90 -11.42 14.23
N PRO A 13 16.17 -11.58 13.83
CA PRO A 13 16.57 -12.59 12.85
C PRO A 13 16.19 -14.04 13.22
N ASP A 14 16.29 -14.40 14.50
CA ASP A 14 15.91 -15.71 15.03
C ASP A 14 14.39 -15.92 15.04
N GLU A 15 13.62 -14.88 15.38
CA GLU A 15 12.15 -14.90 15.26
C GLU A 15 11.72 -15.14 13.81
N LEU A 16 12.30 -14.41 12.86
CA LEU A 16 11.98 -14.53 11.44
C LEU A 16 12.37 -15.93 10.91
N TYR A 17 13.55 -16.42 11.28
CA TYR A 17 13.99 -17.75 10.87
C TYR A 17 13.04 -18.84 11.35
N GLN A 18 12.66 -18.82 12.64
CA GLN A 18 11.72 -19.78 13.21
C GLN A 18 10.34 -19.68 12.55
N LYS A 19 9.86 -18.45 12.33
CA LYS A 19 8.59 -18.18 11.67
C LYS A 19 8.52 -18.79 10.26
N ILE A 20 9.60 -18.68 9.48
CA ILE A 20 9.68 -19.26 8.13
C ILE A 20 9.69 -20.79 8.18
N GLN A 21 10.31 -21.41 9.20
CA GLN A 21 10.27 -22.86 9.39
C GLN A 21 8.87 -23.36 9.73
N ASP A 22 8.15 -22.65 10.61
CA ASP A 22 6.82 -23.05 11.07
C ASP A 22 5.72 -22.75 10.03
N GLU A 23 5.86 -21.64 9.31
CA GLU A 23 4.85 -21.10 8.39
C GLU A 23 5.50 -20.60 7.10
N PRO A 24 5.81 -21.50 6.14
CA PRO A 24 6.65 -21.20 4.96
C PRO A 24 5.89 -20.46 3.84
N VAL A 25 5.06 -19.48 4.21
CA VAL A 25 4.34 -18.59 3.29
C VAL A 25 4.79 -17.15 3.56
N CYS A 26 5.22 -16.46 2.50
CA CYS A 26 5.57 -15.04 2.55
C CYS A 26 4.56 -14.23 1.74
N TYR A 27 3.89 -13.28 2.38
CA TYR A 27 3.03 -12.31 1.72
C TYR A 27 3.80 -11.01 1.48
N LEU A 28 3.56 -10.37 0.34
CA LEU A 28 4.10 -9.07 0.02
C LEU A 28 2.95 -8.14 -0.36
N ALA A 29 2.77 -7.05 0.40
CA ALA A 29 1.95 -5.96 -0.07
C ALA A 29 2.72 -5.22 -1.17
N TYR A 30 2.12 -5.16 -2.36
CA TYR A 30 2.64 -4.42 -3.50
C TYR A 30 1.59 -3.43 -3.93
N GLY A 31 1.97 -2.15 -4.07
CA GLY A 31 1.05 -1.12 -4.52
C GLY A 31 1.73 0.20 -4.78
N LEU A 32 0.96 1.15 -5.27
CA LEU A 32 1.42 2.47 -5.68
C LEU A 32 1.08 3.54 -4.66
N ALA A 33 1.81 4.65 -4.73
CA ALA A 33 1.40 5.94 -4.21
C ALA A 33 0.99 6.83 -5.39
N GLU A 34 -0.31 6.94 -5.68
CA GLU A 34 -0.82 7.61 -6.88
C GLU A 34 -2.13 8.38 -6.62
N PRO A 35 -2.57 9.24 -7.56
CA PRO A 35 -3.84 9.95 -7.43
C PRO A 35 -5.05 9.00 -7.42
N HIS A 36 -5.88 9.11 -6.37
CA HIS A 36 -7.11 8.31 -6.21
C HIS A 36 -8.39 9.18 -6.08
N GLY A 37 -8.34 10.41 -6.59
CA GLY A 37 -9.38 11.42 -6.43
C GLY A 37 -9.41 12.08 -5.04
N ALA A 38 -10.26 13.09 -4.86
CA ALA A 38 -10.27 13.96 -3.66
C ALA A 38 -10.65 13.26 -2.34
N TYR A 39 -11.20 12.05 -2.40
CA TYR A 39 -11.71 11.33 -1.23
C TYR A 39 -10.81 10.20 -0.75
N ASN A 40 -9.73 9.87 -1.49
CA ASN A 40 -8.85 8.76 -1.17
C ASN A 40 -7.42 9.24 -0.90
N ALA A 41 -6.73 8.53 -0.02
CA ALA A 41 -5.30 8.76 0.22
C ALA A 41 -4.47 8.32 -0.99
N LEU A 42 -3.34 8.99 -1.22
CA LEU A 42 -2.44 8.65 -2.33
C LEU A 42 -1.86 7.23 -2.21
N GLY A 43 -1.68 6.71 -0.99
CA GLY A 43 -1.16 5.36 -0.75
C GLY A 43 -2.23 4.27 -0.73
N LEU A 44 -3.43 4.51 -1.25
CA LEU A 44 -4.59 3.61 -1.07
C LEU A 44 -4.25 2.17 -1.44
N ASP A 45 -3.55 1.97 -2.55
CA ASP A 45 -3.20 0.64 -3.06
C ASP A 45 -2.40 -0.18 -2.07
N TRP A 46 -1.23 0.32 -1.66
CA TRP A 46 -0.36 -0.45 -0.77
C TRP A 46 -0.90 -0.47 0.66
N LEU A 47 -1.60 0.57 1.13
CA LEU A 47 -2.20 0.61 2.48
C LEU A 47 -3.27 -0.47 2.64
N LYS A 48 -4.17 -0.58 1.66
CA LYS A 48 -5.20 -1.63 1.64
C LYS A 48 -4.56 -3.01 1.50
N ALA A 49 -3.60 -3.16 0.60
CA ALA A 49 -2.91 -4.44 0.40
C ALA A 49 -2.22 -4.91 1.68
N GLN A 50 -1.52 -4.02 2.39
CA GLN A 50 -0.86 -4.30 3.67
C GLN A 50 -1.84 -4.84 4.70
N ALA A 51 -2.97 -4.16 4.90
CA ALA A 51 -3.99 -4.61 5.85
C ALA A 51 -4.57 -5.99 5.50
N LEU A 52 -4.72 -6.31 4.20
CA LEU A 52 -5.24 -7.60 3.74
C LEU A 52 -4.23 -8.73 3.97
N VAL A 53 -2.95 -8.52 3.64
CA VAL A 53 -1.93 -9.56 3.82
C VAL A 53 -1.62 -9.80 5.30
N GLU A 54 -1.66 -8.77 6.14
CA GLU A 54 -1.53 -8.93 7.60
C GLU A 54 -2.67 -9.77 8.18
N GLN A 55 -3.91 -9.50 7.78
CA GLN A 55 -5.06 -10.32 8.19
C GLN A 55 -4.96 -11.76 7.68
N ALA A 56 -4.49 -11.97 6.45
CA ALA A 56 -4.28 -13.30 5.89
C ALA A 56 -3.21 -14.07 6.68
N ALA A 57 -2.05 -13.47 6.95
CA ALA A 57 -0.97 -14.08 7.72
C ALA A 57 -1.40 -14.36 9.18
N GLN A 58 -2.18 -13.48 9.79
CA GLN A 58 -2.71 -13.70 11.15
C GLN A 58 -3.67 -14.90 11.19
N LYS A 59 -4.52 -15.06 10.17
CA LYS A 59 -5.55 -16.11 10.12
C LYS A 59 -5.04 -17.46 9.63
N HIS A 60 -4.14 -17.46 8.66
CA HIS A 60 -3.72 -18.67 7.93
C HIS A 60 -2.26 -19.03 8.15
N GLY A 61 -1.50 -18.19 8.87
CA GLY A 61 -0.07 -18.33 9.02
C GLY A 61 0.71 -17.72 7.87
N GLY A 62 1.98 -17.44 8.16
CA GLY A 62 2.97 -16.87 7.26
C GLY A 62 3.63 -15.62 7.85
N VAL A 63 4.54 -15.05 7.08
CA VAL A 63 5.21 -13.77 7.34
C VAL A 63 4.81 -12.76 6.28
N VAL A 64 4.67 -11.49 6.67
CA VAL A 64 4.47 -10.36 5.78
C VAL A 64 5.81 -9.67 5.62
N ALA A 65 6.33 -9.63 4.40
CA ALA A 65 7.52 -8.86 4.07
C ALA A 65 7.22 -7.36 4.13
N PRO A 66 8.25 -6.48 4.26
CA PRO A 66 8.06 -5.04 4.17
C PRO A 66 7.34 -4.68 2.85
N PRO A 67 6.36 -3.75 2.88
CA PRO A 67 5.58 -3.42 1.70
C PRO A 67 6.48 -2.85 0.60
N PHE A 68 6.23 -3.27 -0.64
CA PHE A 68 6.78 -2.62 -1.81
C PHE A 68 5.83 -1.50 -2.24
N ALA A 69 6.11 -0.29 -1.76
CA ALA A 69 5.39 0.93 -2.15
C ALA A 69 6.19 1.66 -3.23
N TRP A 70 5.67 1.66 -4.46
CA TRP A 70 6.30 2.36 -5.58
C TRP A 70 5.58 3.66 -5.89
N HIS A 71 6.33 4.68 -6.29
CA HIS A 71 5.77 5.95 -6.74
C HIS A 71 5.85 6.01 -8.26
N ILE A 72 4.71 6.05 -8.96
CA ILE A 72 4.72 6.35 -10.40
C ILE A 72 4.68 7.86 -10.55
N GLN A 73 5.73 8.43 -11.12
CA GLN A 73 5.64 9.77 -11.69
C GLN A 73 6.67 9.95 -12.82
N GLU A 74 6.23 9.79 -14.08
CA GLU A 74 7.02 10.21 -15.24
C GLU A 74 6.61 11.60 -15.75
N ILE A 75 5.40 12.09 -15.42
CA ILE A 75 4.93 13.45 -15.74
C ILE A 75 4.05 13.94 -14.59
N PRO A 76 4.24 15.17 -14.07
CA PRO A 76 3.55 15.63 -12.89
C PRO A 76 2.17 16.18 -13.22
N ASP A 77 1.12 15.36 -13.17
CA ASP A 77 -0.26 15.88 -13.07
C ASP A 77 -0.55 16.49 -11.67
N PHE A 78 0.42 16.40 -10.76
CA PHE A 78 0.50 17.30 -9.59
C PHE A 78 0.83 18.75 -9.97
N HIS A 79 1.41 18.97 -11.15
CA HIS A 79 1.85 20.28 -11.61
C HIS A 79 0.68 20.99 -12.27
N ASP A 80 0.32 22.14 -11.72
CA ASP A 80 -0.42 23.14 -12.48
C ASP A 80 0.54 23.69 -13.55
N ASP A 81 0.17 23.61 -14.82
CA ASP A 81 0.91 24.28 -15.91
C ASP A 81 0.63 25.80 -15.95
N GLY A 82 -0.05 26.32 -14.92
CA GLY A 82 -0.54 27.68 -14.81
C GLY A 82 -1.90 27.89 -15.46
N LYS A 83 -2.55 26.82 -15.97
CA LYS A 83 -3.88 26.87 -16.59
C LYS A 83 -4.97 26.21 -15.75
N GLY A 84 -4.67 25.82 -14.51
CA GLY A 84 -5.67 25.27 -13.57
C GLY A 84 -6.11 23.85 -13.92
N ASN A 85 -5.24 23.08 -14.56
CA ASN A 85 -5.46 21.66 -14.90
C ASN A 85 -4.71 20.69 -13.98
N GLY A 86 -3.98 21.20 -12.97
CA GLY A 86 -3.30 20.37 -11.99
C GLY A 86 -4.27 19.73 -11.00
N TRP A 87 -3.87 18.58 -10.45
CA TRP A 87 -4.72 17.79 -9.53
C TRP A 87 -4.97 18.45 -8.17
N LEU A 88 -4.00 19.20 -7.63
CA LEU A 88 -4.12 19.88 -6.33
C LEU A 88 -5.05 21.12 -6.32
N PRO A 89 -5.04 22.00 -7.34
CA PRO A 89 -5.93 23.16 -7.38
C PRO A 89 -7.38 22.87 -7.81
N ASP A 90 -7.74 21.62 -8.14
CA ASP A 90 -9.09 21.28 -8.63
C ASP A 90 -10.13 21.30 -7.50
N VAL A 91 -10.72 22.48 -7.25
CA VAL A 91 -11.78 22.70 -6.25
C VAL A 91 -13.16 22.44 -6.86
N GLY A 92 -13.83 21.40 -6.37
CA GLY A 92 -15.18 21.01 -6.79
C GLY A 92 -15.15 20.16 -8.06
N VAL A 93 -15.34 18.86 -7.88
CA VAL A 93 -15.31 17.83 -8.93
C VAL A 93 -16.12 18.25 -10.16
N LYS A 94 -15.45 18.55 -11.28
CA LYS A 94 -16.11 18.67 -12.60
C LYS A 94 -15.94 17.44 -13.48
N GLN A 95 -14.88 16.64 -13.29
CA GLN A 95 -14.74 15.34 -13.95
C GLN A 95 -13.94 14.36 -13.07
N PRO A 96 -14.59 13.35 -12.46
CA PRO A 96 -13.91 12.30 -11.72
C PRO A 96 -13.31 11.30 -12.72
N LEU A 97 -12.29 11.70 -13.50
CA LEU A 97 -11.71 10.84 -14.54
C LEU A 97 -10.55 9.97 -14.09
N CYS A 98 -10.14 10.05 -12.83
CA CYS A 98 -9.16 9.10 -12.29
C CYS A 98 -9.74 8.43 -11.04
N SER A 99 -10.79 7.64 -11.22
CA SER A 99 -10.80 6.38 -10.48
C SER A 99 -9.65 5.58 -11.07
N SER A 100 -8.55 5.49 -10.34
CA SER A 100 -7.60 4.37 -10.46
C SER A 100 -8.44 3.09 -10.45
N ILE A 101 -8.78 2.57 -11.62
CA ILE A 101 -9.27 1.20 -11.72
C ILE A 101 -8.00 0.36 -11.62
N PRO A 102 -7.87 -0.51 -10.62
CA PRO A 102 -6.75 -1.44 -10.54
C PRO A 102 -6.66 -2.33 -11.78
#